data_AF-A0A961QGU2-F1
#
_entry.id   AF-A0A961QGU2-F1
#
_cell.length_a   1.000
_cell.length_b   1.000
_cell.length_c   1.000
_cell.angle_alpha   90.00
_cell.angle_beta   90.00
_cell.angle_gamma   90.00
#
_symmetry.space_group_name_H-M   'P 1'
#
loop_
_entity.id
_entity.type
_entity.pdbx_description
1 polymer ?
#
loop_
_entity_poly.entity_id
_entity_poly.type
_entity_poly.pdbx_seq_one_letter_code
_entity_poly.pdbx_strand_id
1 'polypeptide(L)'
;DIGLILGAFLIMRGKRQPGAPVAPLAPQGWLLVVIAGVVLGYSSRMALGCNVGAFFSGISTGSLHGWAWFAAAFAGSAIGLKLRPLVLIPARRAVAA
;
A
#
# COMPACT_ATOMS: atom_id res chain seq x y z
N ASP A 1 8.04 7.99 10.11
CA ASP A 1 7.95 6.52 9.94
C ASP A 1 8.30 5.70 11.17
N ILE A 2 9.40 5.97 11.90
CA ILE A 2 9.83 5.15 13.05
C ILE A 2 8.71 4.97 14.09
N GLY A 3 8.02 6.05 14.49
CA GLY A 3 6.90 5.97 15.44
C GLY A 3 5.71 5.16 14.92
N LEU A 4 5.44 5.20 13.61
CA LEU A 4 4.36 4.45 12.98
C LEU A 4 4.69 2.95 12.91
N ILE A 5 5.95 2.63 12.59
CA ILE A 5 6.47 1.25 12.60
C ILE A 5 6.45 0.67 14.02
N LEU A 6 6.98 1.41 15.00
CA LEU A 6 7.05 0.97 16.39
C LEU A 6 5.64 0.83 16.99
N GLY A 7 4.76 1.79 16.74
CA GLY A 7 3.36 1.73 17.19
C GLY A 7 2.62 0.52 16.63
N ALA A 8 2.74 0.27 15.32
CA ALA A 8 2.15 -0.91 14.69
C ALA A 8 2.68 -2.21 15.31
N PHE A 9 4.00 -2.29 15.56
CA PHE A 9 4.62 -3.45 16.20
C PHE A 9 4.12 -3.68 17.63
N LEU A 10 4.05 -2.63 18.46
CA LEU A 10 3.59 -2.72 19.85
C LEU A 10 2.13 -3.19 19.93
N ILE A 11 1.25 -2.63 19.11
CA ILE A 11 -0.16 -3.05 19.06
C ILE A 11 -0.29 -4.51 18.61
N MET A 12 0.46 -4.92 17.59
CA MET A 12 0.43 -6.31 17.12
C MET A 12 1.00 -7.30 18.13
N ARG A 13 2.02 -6.92 18.90
CA ARG A 13 2.58 -7.72 20.01
C ARG A 13 1.57 -7.98 21.13
N GLY A 14 0.69 -7.01 21.41
CA GLY A 14 -0.35 -7.13 22.43
C GLY A 14 -1.58 -7.93 22.01
N LYS A 15 -1.74 -8.27 20.72
CA LYS A 15 -2.89 -9.04 20.25
C LYS A 15 -2.79 -10.51 20.64
N ARG A 16 -3.80 -11.01 21.36
CA ARG A 16 -3.92 -12.41 21.80
C ARG A 16 -4.16 -13.41 20.67
N GLN A 17 -4.77 -12.95 19.57
CA GLN A 17 -5.00 -13.72 18.35
C GLN A 17 -4.52 -12.88 17.16
N PRO A 18 -3.21 -12.88 16.86
CA PRO A 18 -2.71 -12.26 15.65
C PRO A 18 -3.28 -12.98 14.42
N GLY A 19 -3.61 -12.23 13.37
CA GLY A 19 -4.09 -12.79 12.11
C GLY A 19 -3.08 -13.74 11.48
N ALA A 20 -3.53 -14.57 10.53
CA ALA A 20 -2.68 -15.52 9.84
C ALA A 20 -1.42 -14.85 9.27
N PRO A 21 -0.22 -15.47 9.43
CA PRO A 21 1.00 -14.95 8.84
C PRO A 21 0.85 -14.80 7.33
N VAL A 22 1.44 -13.75 6.77
CA VAL A 22 1.47 -13.57 5.32
C VAL A 22 2.23 -14.74 4.68
N ALA A 23 1.66 -15.34 3.64
CA ALA A 23 2.31 -16.41 2.91
C ALA A 23 3.61 -15.89 2.26
N PRO A 24 4.68 -16.70 2.19
CA PRO A 24 5.90 -16.29 1.49
C PRO A 24 5.58 -16.02 0.02
N LEU A 25 6.10 -14.91 -0.50
CA LEU A 25 5.97 -14.54 -1.90
C LEU A 25 6.98 -15.31 -2.76
N ALA A 26 6.56 -15.63 -3.99
CA ALA A 26 7.46 -16.09 -5.03
C ALA A 26 8.48 -14.98 -5.39
N PRO A 27 9.67 -15.31 -5.91
CA PRO A 27 10.67 -14.31 -6.33
C PRO A 27 10.12 -13.32 -7.37
N GLN A 28 9.22 -13.76 -8.24
CA GLN A 28 8.49 -12.90 -9.19
C GLN A 28 7.61 -11.87 -8.47
N GLY A 29 6.93 -12.28 -7.39
CA GLY A 29 6.12 -11.38 -6.56
C GLY A 29 6.97 -10.32 -5.87
N TRP A 30 8.17 -10.68 -5.41
CA TRP A 30 9.13 -9.72 -4.85
C TRP A 30 9.53 -8.65 -5.86
N LEU A 31 9.85 -9.04 -7.10
CA LEU A 31 10.17 -8.08 -8.16
C LEU A 31 9.02 -7.10 -8.40
N LEU A 32 7.79 -7.61 -8.52
CA LEU A 32 6.61 -6.77 -8.73
C LEU A 32 6.34 -5.83 -7.55
N VAL A 33 6.56 -6.27 -6.31
CA VAL A 33 6.43 -5.43 -5.11
C VAL A 33 7.48 -4.32 -5.08
N VAL A 34 8.73 -4.60 -5.46
CA VAL A 34 9.77 -3.58 -5.56
C VAL A 34 9.43 -2.53 -6.61
N ILE A 35 9.02 -2.96 -7.81
CA ILE A 35 8.58 -2.05 -8.89
C ILE A 35 7.41 -1.18 -8.42
N ALA A 36 6.40 -1.79 -7.80
CA ALA A 36 5.26 -1.07 -7.25
C ALA A 36 5.68 -0.03 -6.18
N GLY A 37 6.65 -0.36 -5.32
CA GLY A 37 7.20 0.55 -4.32
C GLY A 37 7.91 1.77 -4.93
N VAL A 38 8.70 1.55 -5.99
CA VAL A 38 9.38 2.66 -6.70
C VAL A 38 8.35 3.57 -7.37
N VAL A 39 7.36 3.01 -8.06
CA VAL A 39 6.28 3.78 -8.71
C VAL A 39 5.46 4.55 -7.67
N LEU A 40 5.15 3.95 -6.53
CA LEU A 40 4.48 4.61 -5.40
C LEU A 40 5.28 5.80 -4.86
N GLY A 41 6.59 5.62 -4.68
CA GLY A 41 7.48 6.70 -4.24
C GLY A 41 7.52 7.85 -5.25
N TYR A 42 7.71 7.54 -6.54
CA TYR A 42 7.77 8.55 -7.60
C TYR A 42 6.46 9.33 -7.73
N SER A 43 5.32 8.64 -7.78
CA SER A 43 4.00 9.27 -7.88
C SER A 43 3.67 10.16 -6.66
N SER A 44 4.10 9.79 -5.45
CA SER A 44 3.90 10.63 -4.25
C SER A 44 4.58 12.00 -4.35
N ARG A 45 5.72 12.08 -5.04
CA ARG A 45 6.42 13.34 -5.27
C ARG A 45 5.69 14.19 -6.30
N MET A 46 5.19 13.59 -7.38
CA MET A 46 4.38 14.29 -8.39
C MET A 46 3.07 14.84 -7.81
N ALA A 47 2.44 14.11 -6.89
CA ALA A 47 1.22 14.53 -6.21
C ALA A 47 1.45 15.49 -5.02
N LEU A 48 2.69 15.94 -4.79
CA LEU A 48 3.08 16.85 -3.70
C LEU A 48 2.70 16.36 -2.29
N GLY A 49 2.58 15.04 -2.09
CA GLY A 49 2.16 14.48 -0.81
C GLY A 49 2.17 12.96 -0.75
N CYS A 50 2.22 12.45 0.48
CA CYS A 50 1.85 11.06 0.77
C CYS A 50 0.33 10.97 0.96
N ASN A 51 -0.27 9.77 0.86
CA ASN A 51 -1.72 9.60 1.04
C ASN A 51 -2.24 10.35 2.28
N VAL A 52 -1.63 10.10 3.44
CA VAL A 52 -2.01 10.74 4.71
C VAL A 52 -1.93 12.26 4.64
N GLY A 53 -0.83 12.81 4.11
CA GLY A 53 -0.64 14.27 3.98
C GLY A 53 -1.63 14.93 3.02
N ALA A 54 -1.92 14.27 1.89
CA ALA A 54 -2.90 14.74 0.92
C ALA A 54 -4.33 14.75 1.51
N PHE A 55 -4.67 13.73 2.30
CA PHE A 55 -5.93 13.67 3.05
C PHE A 55 -6.06 14.81 4.06
N PHE A 56 -5.08 15.01 4.95
CA PHE A 56 -5.19 16.01 6.02
C PHE A 56 -4.98 17.45 5.57
N SER A 57 -4.11 17.70 4.59
CA SER A 57 -3.82 19.06 4.12
C SER A 57 -4.74 19.46 2.97
N GLY A 58 -4.87 18.62 1.94
CA GLY A 58 -5.59 18.97 0.71
C GLY A 58 -7.10 18.94 0.85
N ILE A 59 -7.66 17.89 1.46
CA ILE A 59 -9.12 17.73 1.58
C ILE A 59 -9.68 18.61 2.70
N SER A 60 -9.00 18.67 3.85
CA SER A 60 -9.48 19.46 5.02
C SER A 60 -9.52 20.97 4.75
N THR A 61 -8.68 21.46 3.83
CA THR A 61 -8.68 22.89 3.42
C THR A 61 -9.70 23.20 2.32
N GLY A 62 -10.43 22.19 1.81
CA GLY A 62 -11.42 22.36 0.75
C GLY A 62 -10.82 22.54 -0.65
N SER A 63 -9.56 22.18 -0.87
CA SER A 63 -8.89 22.36 -2.16
C SER A 63 -9.43 21.44 -3.24
N LEU A 64 -9.76 22.01 -4.41
CA LEU A 64 -10.25 21.26 -5.59
C LEU A 64 -9.24 20.18 -6.03
N HIS A 65 -7.94 20.48 -5.92
CA HIS A 65 -6.87 19.53 -6.24
C HIS A 65 -6.88 18.32 -5.30
N GLY A 66 -7.10 18.54 -3.99
CA GLY A 66 -7.19 17.47 -3.00
C GLY A 66 -8.37 16.53 -3.26
N TRP A 67 -9.51 17.07 -3.68
CA TRP A 67 -10.70 16.29 -4.05
C TRP A 67 -10.51 15.52 -5.38
N ALA A 68 -9.88 16.13 -6.38
CA ALA A 68 -9.53 15.44 -7.63
C ALA A 68 -8.55 14.28 -7.37
N TRP A 69 -7.54 14.52 -6.54
CA TRP A 69 -6.62 13.50 -6.08
C TRP A 69 -7.35 12.37 -5.33
N PHE A 70 -8.31 12.70 -4.45
CA PHE A 70 -9.09 11.71 -3.71
C PHE A 70 -9.86 10.76 -4.63
N ALA A 71 -10.55 11.30 -5.64
CA ALA A 71 -11.28 10.48 -6.61
C ALA A 71 -10.34 9.55 -7.39
N ALA A 72 -9.19 10.06 -7.86
CA ALA A 72 -8.18 9.28 -8.55
C ALA A 72 -7.57 8.19 -7.66
N ALA A 73 -7.25 8.52 -6.41
CA ALA A 73 -6.70 7.59 -5.42
C ALA A 73 -7.69 6.46 -5.10
N PHE A 74 -8.98 6.78 -4.99
CA PHE A 74 -10.03 5.80 -4.74
C PHE A 74 -10.22 4.85 -5.92
N ALA A 75 -10.32 5.38 -7.15
CA ALA A 75 -10.41 4.58 -8.36
C ALA A 75 -9.17 3.68 -8.56
N GLY A 76 -7.97 4.24 -8.37
CA GLY A 76 -6.71 3.50 -8.42
C GLY A 76 -6.64 2.38 -7.39
N SER A 77 -7.11 2.62 -6.17
CA SER A 77 -7.17 1.61 -5.10
C SER A 77 -8.14 0.47 -5.44
N ALA A 78 -9.31 0.78 -6.02
CA ALA A 78 -10.27 -0.23 -6.45
C ALA A 78 -9.69 -1.15 -7.54
N ILE A 79 -8.93 -0.57 -8.48
CA ILE A 79 -8.20 -1.33 -9.52
C ILE A 79 -7.06 -2.15 -8.88
N GLY A 80 -6.30 -1.55 -7.96
CA GLY A 80 -5.21 -2.21 -7.24
C GLY A 80 -5.66 -3.44 -6.45
N LEU A 81 -6.84 -3.40 -5.82
CA LEU A 81 -7.42 -4.56 -5.15
C LEU A 81 -7.67 -5.73 -6.12
N LYS A 82 -8.08 -5.44 -7.36
CA LYS A 82 -8.30 -6.47 -8.40
C LYS A 82 -6.98 -7.03 -8.93
N LEU A 83 -5.91 -6.25 -8.95
CA LEU A 83 -4.57 -6.67 -9.37
C LEU A 83 -3.79 -7.45 -8.30
N ARG A 84 -4.22 -7.36 -7.03
CA ARG A 84 -3.59 -8.03 -5.90
C ARG A 84 -3.26 -9.53 -6.12
N PRO A 85 -4.17 -10.40 -6.63
CA PRO A 85 -3.86 -11.81 -6.87
C PRO A 85 -2.83 -12.05 -7.99
N LEU A 86 -2.63 -11.07 -8.88
CA LEU A 86 -1.63 -11.12 -9.95
C LEU A 86 -0.25 -10.69 -9.45
N VAL A 87 -0.21 -9.68 -8.57
CA VAL A 87 1.04 -9.11 -8.04
C VAL A 87 1.59 -9.91 -6.86
N LEU A 88 0.73 -10.33 -5.93
CA LEU A 88 1.12 -11.08 -4.72
C LEU A 88 1.09 -12.58 -4.99
N ILE A 89 2.00 -13.05 -5.85
CA ILE A 89 2.11 -14.47 -6.22
C ILE A 89 2.66 -15.26 -5.02
N PRO A 90 1.90 -16.21 -4.44
CA PRO A 90 2.39 -17.05 -3.35
C PRO A 90 3.46 -18.02 -3.84
N ALA A 91 4.48 -18.29 -3.01
CA ALA A 91 5.56 -19.23 -3.34
C ALA A 91 5.04 -20.64 -3.70
N ARG A 92 3.93 -21.09 -3.11
CA ARG A 92 3.29 -22.39 -3.43
C ARG A 92 2.80 -22.49 -4.88
N ARG A 93 2.45 -21.36 -5.52
CA ARG A 93 1.99 -21.33 -6.92
C ARG A 93 3.15 -21.43 -7.92
N ALA A 94 4.35 -20.98 -7.54
CA ALA A 94 5.54 -21.04 -8.38
C ALA A 94 6.18 -22.43 -8.46
N VAL A 95 5.88 -23.33 -7.51
CA VAL A 95 6.36 -24.73 -7.53
C VAL A 95 5.43 -25.64 -8.36
N ALA A 96 4.20 -25.19 -8.63
CA ALA A 96 3.19 -25.95 -9.38
C ALA A 96 3.11 -25.57 -10.88
N ALA A 97 3.97 -24.65 -11.34
CA ALA A 97 4.12 -24.22 -12.73
C ALA A 97 5.49 -24.64 -13.24
#